data_AF-A0A2V6DQI3-F1
#
_entry.id   AF-A0A2V6DQI3-F1
#
_cell.length_a   1.000
_cell.length_b   1.000
_cell.length_c   1.000
_cell.angle_alpha   90.00
_cell.angle_beta   90.00
_cell.angle_gamma   90.00
#
_symmetry.space_group_name_H-M   'P 1'
#
loop_
_entity.id
_entity.type
_entity.pdbx_description
1 polymer ?
#
loop_
_entity_poly.entity_id
_entity_poly.type
_entity_poly.pdbx_seq_one_letter_code
_entity_poly.pdbx_strand_id
1 'polypeptide(L)'
;KFLLALYLNFTRQQEMLSPRLNRLREVSNRSFPHQIPEWFRTRYRISARPMFKLWGLLMTNTRMLVLFIFLFLGQPIWYFWVEVTILNILLAYLIHRQEIMSQSLMELATTR
;
A
#
# COMPACT_ATOMS: atom_id res chain seq x y z
N LYS A 1 -1.24 -16.17 21.83
CA LYS A 1 0.12 -16.34 21.24
C LYS A 1 0.06 -16.58 19.73
N PHE A 2 -0.78 -17.50 19.22
CA PHE A 2 -0.90 -17.79 17.78
C PHE A 2 -1.31 -16.59 16.90
N LEU A 3 -2.38 -15.87 17.25
CA LEU A 3 -2.83 -14.70 16.47
C LEU A 3 -1.76 -13.61 16.35
N LEU A 4 -0.99 -13.41 17.43
CA LEU A 4 0.14 -12.49 17.41
C LEU A 4 1.24 -12.96 16.44
N ALA A 5 1.54 -14.25 16.40
CA ALA A 5 2.51 -14.80 15.47
C ALA A 5 2.08 -14.63 14.00
N LEU A 6 0.79 -14.83 13.70
CA LEU A 6 0.24 -14.57 12.36
C LEU A 6 0.32 -13.09 11.99
N TYR A 7 -0.06 -12.20 12.91
CA TYR A 7 0.04 -10.75 12.70
C TYR A 7 1.48 -10.31 12.43
N LEU A 8 2.44 -10.77 13.25
CA LEU A 8 3.85 -10.46 13.05
C LEU A 8 4.39 -10.98 11.71
N ASN A 9 4.00 -12.20 11.31
CA ASN A 9 4.41 -12.75 10.03
C ASN A 9 3.84 -11.94 8.86
N PHE A 10 2.58 -11.52 8.97
CA PHE A 10 1.94 -10.66 7.98
C PHE A 10 2.63 -9.29 7.87
N THR A 11 2.92 -8.64 8.99
CA THR A 11 3.67 -7.38 9.01
C THR A 11 5.05 -7.54 8.38
N ARG A 12 5.75 -8.64 8.70
CA ARG A 12 7.07 -8.94 8.11
C ARG A 12 6.99 -9.10 6.59
N GLN A 13 5.95 -9.76 6.08
CA GLN A 13 5.74 -9.88 4.64
C GLN A 13 5.47 -8.51 3.99
N GLN A 14 4.68 -7.65 4.62
CA GLN A 14 4.44 -6.29 4.12
C GLN A 14 5.74 -5.46 4.08
N GLU A 15 6.56 -5.57 5.12
CA GLU A 15 7.87 -4.92 5.20
C GLU A 15 8.84 -5.41 4.12
N MET A 16 8.83 -6.72 3.84
CA MET A 16 9.63 -7.31 2.75
C MET A 16 9.19 -6.82 1.36
N LEU A 17 7.89 -6.59 1.17
CA LEU A 17 7.34 -6.10 -0.10
C LEU A 17 7.58 -4.60 -0.32
N SER A 18 7.81 -3.82 0.74
CA SER A 18 8.00 -2.37 0.67
C SER A 18 9.31 -1.90 1.34
N PRO A 19 10.49 -2.36 0.87
CA PRO A 19 11.75 -2.10 1.54
C PRO A 19 12.14 -0.62 1.57
N ARG A 20 11.81 0.18 0.54
CA ARG A 20 12.13 1.62 0.52
C ARG A 20 11.24 2.42 1.46
N LEU A 21 10.00 1.98 1.68
CA LEU A 21 9.15 2.59 2.70
C LEU A 21 9.76 2.44 4.10
N ASN A 22 10.33 1.26 4.40
CA ASN A 22 11.04 1.04 5.67
C ASN A 22 12.26 1.95 5.80
N ARG A 23 13.08 2.06 4.74
CA ARG A 23 14.22 2.98 4.73
C ARG A 23 13.77 4.44 4.88
N LEU A 24 12.70 4.85 4.20
CA LEU A 24 12.13 6.19 4.34
C LEU A 24 11.75 6.48 5.80
N ARG A 25 11.13 5.51 6.47
CA ARG A 25 10.79 5.63 7.90
C ARG A 25 12.03 5.79 8.77
N GLU A 26 13.07 4.99 8.53
CA GLU A 26 14.34 5.11 9.25
C GLU A 26 15.02 6.46 9.02
N VAL A 27 15.14 6.88 7.75
CA VAL A 27 15.73 8.19 7.40
C VAL A 27 14.91 9.32 7.98
N SER A 28 13.59 9.27 7.88
CA SER A 28 12.71 10.31 8.44
C SER A 28 12.86 10.41 9.95
N ASN A 29 12.94 9.28 10.67
CA ASN A 29 13.17 9.27 12.12
C ASN A 29 14.55 9.82 12.50
N ARG A 30 15.58 9.56 11.69
CA ARG A 30 16.95 10.07 11.92
C ARG A 30 17.05 11.57 11.60
N SER A 31 16.49 12.02 10.48
CA SER A 31 16.53 13.42 10.04
C SER A 31 15.60 14.32 10.85
N PHE A 32 14.51 13.78 11.40
CA PHE A 32 13.49 14.54 12.14
C PHE A 32 13.18 13.92 13.51
N PRO A 33 14.14 13.93 14.46
CA PRO A 33 14.02 13.20 15.73
C PRO A 33 12.96 13.77 16.70
N HIS A 34 12.53 15.02 16.52
CA HIS A 34 11.55 15.66 17.43
C HIS A 34 10.19 15.80 16.77
N GLN A 35 10.16 16.30 15.53
CA GLN A 35 8.92 16.53 14.82
C GLN A 35 9.15 16.45 13.32
N ILE A 36 8.29 15.71 12.62
CA ILE A 36 8.26 15.68 11.17
C ILE A 36 7.75 17.03 10.65
N PRO A 37 8.51 17.75 9.81
CA PRO A 37 8.12 19.05 9.29
C PRO A 37 6.82 18.99 8.48
N GLU A 38 6.02 20.06 8.58
CA GLU A 38 4.72 20.13 7.88
C GLU A 38 4.85 20.08 6.36
N TRP A 39 5.92 20.65 5.80
CA TRP A 39 6.20 20.59 4.36
C TRP A 39 6.41 19.13 3.89
N PHE A 40 7.09 18.32 4.69
CA PHE A 40 7.39 16.92 4.38
C PHE A 40 6.12 16.06 4.50
N ARG A 41 5.35 16.28 5.57
CA ARG A 41 4.04 15.65 5.78
C ARG A 41 3.06 15.98 4.65
N THR A 42 2.99 17.25 4.26
CA THR A 42 2.12 17.69 3.16
C THR A 42 2.54 17.07 1.84
N ARG A 43 3.84 16.99 1.56
CA ARG A 43 4.35 16.32 0.35
C ARG A 43 4.00 14.85 0.33
N TYR A 44 4.24 14.13 1.43
CA TYR A 44 3.82 12.72 1.59
C TYR A 44 2.32 12.56 1.34
N ARG A 45 1.48 13.41 1.96
CA ARG A 45 0.03 13.35 1.82
C ARG A 45 -0.44 13.54 0.38
N ILE A 46 0.11 14.52 -0.33
CA ILE A 46 -0.23 14.78 -1.74
C ILE A 46 0.12 13.57 -2.61
N SER A 47 1.31 13.00 -2.40
CA SER A 47 1.77 11.83 -3.17
C SER A 47 1.00 10.55 -2.84
N ALA A 48 0.65 10.31 -1.58
CA ALA A 48 -0.03 9.09 -1.13
C ALA A 48 -1.55 9.10 -1.39
N ARG A 49 -2.19 10.29 -1.40
CA ARG A 49 -3.64 10.43 -1.58
C ARG A 49 -4.24 9.65 -2.77
N PRO A 50 -3.71 9.72 -3.99
CA PRO A 50 -4.27 8.95 -5.11
C PRO A 50 -4.18 7.44 -4.90
N MET A 51 -3.16 6.98 -4.19
CA MET A 51 -2.95 5.55 -3.93
C MET A 51 -4.00 4.99 -2.97
N PHE A 52 -4.47 5.77 -1.99
CA PHE A 52 -5.52 5.30 -1.07
C PHE A 52 -6.82 4.94 -1.77
N LYS A 53 -7.18 5.65 -2.85
CA LYS A 53 -8.36 5.32 -3.65
C LYS A 53 -8.22 3.94 -4.31
N LEU A 54 -7.02 3.64 -4.82
CA LEU A 54 -6.72 2.37 -5.46
C LEU A 54 -6.56 1.23 -4.45
N TRP A 55 -5.94 1.48 -3.30
CA TRP A 55 -5.93 0.54 -2.17
C TRP A 55 -7.36 0.21 -1.70
N GLY A 56 -8.26 1.19 -1.72
CA GLY A 56 -9.67 0.97 -1.45
C GLY A 56 -10.32 -0.09 -2.35
N LEU A 57 -9.91 -0.19 -3.62
CA LEU A 57 -10.42 -1.22 -4.55
C LEU A 57 -10.01 -2.64 -4.17
N LEU A 58 -8.86 -2.79 -3.49
CA LEU A 58 -8.36 -4.08 -3.00
C LEU A 58 -9.00 -4.50 -1.68
N MET A 59 -9.68 -3.57 -1.00
CA MET A 59 -10.35 -3.86 0.26
C MET A 59 -11.55 -4.78 0.06
N THR A 60 -11.88 -5.54 1.10
CA THR A 60 -12.95 -6.54 1.10
C THR A 60 -14.29 -5.95 0.65
N ASN A 61 -14.61 -4.70 1.02
CA ASN A 61 -15.87 -4.06 0.65
C ASN A 61 -16.05 -3.98 -0.88
N THR A 62 -15.05 -3.48 -1.61
CA THR A 62 -15.13 -3.38 -3.06
C THR A 62 -15.13 -4.76 -3.71
N ARG A 63 -14.33 -5.70 -3.19
CA ARG A 63 -14.30 -7.09 -3.68
C ARG A 63 -15.66 -7.77 -3.53
N MET A 64 -16.32 -7.59 -2.39
CA MET A 64 -17.67 -8.12 -2.16
C MET A 64 -18.69 -7.52 -3.13
N LEU A 65 -18.63 -6.21 -3.41
CA LEU A 65 -19.50 -5.58 -4.40
C LEU A 65 -19.28 -6.17 -5.80
N VAL A 66 -18.04 -6.36 -6.23
CA VAL A 66 -17.70 -6.98 -7.53
C VAL A 66 -18.19 -8.43 -7.58
N LEU A 67 -18.01 -9.19 -6.50
CA LEU A 67 -18.53 -10.54 -6.37
C LEU A 67 -20.06 -10.59 -6.55
N PHE A 68 -20.80 -9.71 -5.86
CA PHE A 68 -22.25 -9.66 -5.98
C PHE A 68 -22.71 -9.34 -7.40
N ILE A 69 -22.01 -8.45 -8.11
CA ILE A 69 -22.31 -8.16 -9.52
C ILE A 69 -22.19 -9.43 -10.36
N PHE A 70 -21.11 -10.20 -10.23
CA PHE A 70 -20.95 -11.46 -10.98
C PHE A 70 -21.93 -12.56 -10.56
N LEU A 71 -22.31 -12.59 -9.27
CA LEU A 71 -23.35 -13.49 -8.78
C LEU A 71 -24.71 -13.18 -9.39
N PHE A 72 -25.11 -11.90 -9.46
CA PHE A 72 -26.37 -11.49 -10.08
C PHE A 72 -26.39 -11.72 -11.59
N LEU A 73 -25.24 -11.71 -12.25
CA LEU A 73 -25.10 -12.08 -13.66
C LEU A 73 -25.12 -13.60 -13.90
N GLY A 74 -25.17 -14.42 -12.84
CA GLY A 74 -25.12 -15.88 -12.93
C GLY A 74 -23.75 -16.41 -13.39
N GLN A 75 -22.70 -15.61 -13.26
CA GLN A 75 -21.37 -15.88 -13.81
C GLN A 75 -20.26 -15.70 -12.76
N PRO A 76 -20.33 -16.38 -11.60
CA PRO A 76 -19.37 -16.20 -10.50
C PRO A 76 -17.93 -16.59 -10.85
N ILE A 77 -17.73 -17.44 -11.86
CA ILE A 77 -16.38 -17.86 -12.27
C ILE A 77 -15.50 -16.68 -12.71
N TRP A 78 -16.10 -15.64 -13.31
CA TRP A 78 -15.37 -14.46 -13.78
C TRP A 78 -14.82 -13.60 -12.64
N TYR A 79 -15.47 -13.63 -11.47
CA TYR A 79 -14.95 -12.96 -10.28
C TYR A 79 -13.57 -13.51 -9.89
N PHE A 80 -13.37 -14.84 -9.95
CA PHE A 80 -12.07 -15.44 -9.62
C PHE A 80 -10.97 -15.01 -10.61
N TRP A 81 -11.30 -14.89 -11.90
CA TRP A 81 -10.36 -14.37 -12.89
C TRP A 81 -9.98 -12.92 -12.61
N VAL A 82 -10.95 -12.08 -12.27
CA VAL A 82 -10.72 -10.67 -11.87
C VAL A 82 -9.81 -10.60 -10.64
N GLU A 83 -10.03 -11.47 -9.66
CA GLU A 83 -9.25 -11.51 -8.43
C GLU A 83 -7.79 -11.94 -8.68
N VAL A 84 -7.59 -13.02 -9.43
CA VAL A 84 -6.26 -13.55 -9.74
C VAL A 84 -5.48 -12.63 -10.70
N THR A 85 -6.16 -11.93 -11.62
CA THR A 85 -5.51 -11.08 -12.61
C THR A 85 -5.54 -9.61 -12.23
N ILE A 86 -6.69 -8.95 -12.37
CA ILE A 86 -6.84 -7.50 -12.24
C ILE A 86 -6.41 -7.01 -10.86
N LEU A 87 -6.88 -7.65 -9.78
CA LEU A 87 -6.55 -7.21 -8.43
C LEU A 87 -5.07 -7.47 -8.09
N ASN A 88 -4.50 -8.59 -8.52
CA ASN A 88 -3.07 -8.85 -8.31
C ASN A 88 -2.17 -7.91 -9.12
N ILE A 89 -2.54 -7.59 -10.36
CA ILE A 89 -1.84 -6.58 -11.18
C ILE A 89 -1.91 -5.21 -10.50
N LEU A 90 -3.10 -4.83 -10.00
CA LEU A 90 -3.28 -3.58 -9.25
C LEU A 90 -2.44 -3.54 -7.98
N LEU A 91 -2.37 -4.66 -7.24
CA LEU A 91 -1.55 -4.80 -6.05
C LEU A 91 -0.06 -4.60 -6.38
N ALA A 92 0.45 -5.29 -7.40
CA ALA A 92 1.85 -5.15 -7.83
C ALA A 92 2.17 -3.72 -8.28
N TYR A 93 1.26 -3.10 -9.04
CA TYR A 93 1.37 -1.69 -9.43
C TYR A 93 1.43 -0.76 -8.20
N LEU A 94 0.57 -0.96 -7.20
CA LEU A 94 0.55 -0.11 -6.01
C LEU A 94 1.81 -0.26 -5.16
N ILE A 95 2.32 -1.48 -4.99
CA ILE A 95 3.61 -1.72 -4.32
C ILE A 95 4.73 -0.99 -5.07
N HIS A 96 4.79 -1.13 -6.40
CA HIS A 96 5.80 -0.45 -7.21
C HIS A 96 5.72 1.08 -7.09
N ARG A 97 4.50 1.64 -7.15
CA ARG A 97 4.28 3.09 -6.96
C ARG A 97 4.66 3.55 -5.55
N GLN A 98 4.39 2.75 -4.53
CA GLN A 98 4.77 3.04 -3.14
C GLN A 98 6.30 3.11 -3.01
N GLU A 99 7.00 2.18 -3.63
CA GLU A 99 8.47 2.11 -3.62
C GLU A 99 9.12 3.29 -4.36
N ILE A 100 8.54 3.73 -5.50
CA ILE A 100 8.99 4.94 -6.21
C ILE A 100 8.75 6.19 -5.37
N MET A 101 7.54 6.34 -4.81
CA MET A 101 7.21 7.48 -3.96
C MET A 101 8.14 7.55 -2.74
N SER A 102 8.41 6.41 -2.12
CA SER A 102 9.27 6.33 -0.93
C SER A 102 10.71 6.73 -1.25
N GLN A 103 11.22 6.33 -2.42
CA GLN A 103 12.52 6.76 -2.90
C GLN A 103 12.59 8.28 -3.08
N SER A 104 11.62 8.86 -3.79
CA SER A 104 11.58 10.31 -4.04
C SER A 104 11.53 11.13 -2.74
N LEU A 105 10.76 10.66 -1.74
CA LEU A 105 10.69 11.32 -0.45
C LEU A 105 11.97 11.16 0.37
N MET A 106 12.66 10.03 0.23
CA MET A 106 13.94 9.81 0.90
C MET A 106 15.01 10.77 0.37
N GLU A 107 15.10 10.94 -0.94
CA GLU A 107 15.99 11.92 -1.58
C GLU A 107 15.70 13.36 -1.12
N LEU A 108 14.40 13.70 -0.97
CA LEU A 108 13.98 14.99 -0.44
C LEU A 108 14.36 15.20 1.03
N ALA A 109 14.42 14.13 1.84
CA ALA A 109 14.79 14.19 3.25
C ALA A 109 16.31 14.25 3.47
N THR A 110 17.13 13.82 2.50
CA THR A 110 18.60 13.85 2.59
C THR A 110 19.26 15.04 1.91
N THR A 111 18.57 15.69 0.96
CA THR A 111 19.11 16.84 0.22
C THR A 111 19.00 18.17 1.00
N ARG A 112 18.35 18.16 2.17
CA ARG A 112 18.25 19.30 3.09
C ARG A 112 18.82 18.93 4.44
#